data_AF-B1T921-F1
#
_entry.id   AF-B1T921-F1
#
_cell.length_a   1.000
_cell.length_b   1.000
_cell.length_c   1.000
_cell.angle_alpha   90.00
_cell.angle_beta   90.00
_cell.angle_gamma   90.00
#
_symmetry.space_group_name_H-M   'P 1'
#
loop_
_entity.id
_entity.type
_entity.pdbx_description
1 polymer ?
#
loop_
_entity_poly.entity_id
_entity_poly.type
_entity_poly.pdbx_seq_one_letter_code
_entity_poly.pdbx_strand_id
1 'polypeptide(L)'
;MQLGISRRTVQYAFNDTLNLNPIAYLRAVRLNHVRRELRLGGPVTSAATKWGFWHLSSFAQDYRAMFGELPSATARRYAHREA
;
A
#
# COMPACT_ATOMS: atom_id res chain seq x y z
N MET A 1 -21.22 8.50 -23.47
CA MET A 1 -21.46 7.23 -22.75
C MET A 1 -21.19 7.45 -21.27
N GLN A 2 -22.22 7.75 -20.49
CA GLN A 2 -22.10 7.90 -19.04
C GLN A 2 -22.39 6.52 -18.45
N LEU A 3 -21.35 5.85 -17.94
CA LEU A 3 -21.49 4.56 -17.27
C LEU A 3 -22.35 4.76 -16.02
N GLY A 4 -23.64 4.40 -16.13
CA GLY A 4 -24.67 4.50 -15.09
C GLY A 4 -24.47 3.47 -13.98
N ILE A 5 -23.26 3.40 -13.42
CA ILE A 5 -22.96 2.54 -12.29
C ILE A 5 -23.04 3.43 -11.06
N SER A 6 -24.13 3.31 -10.32
CA SER A 6 -24.29 4.02 -9.05
C SER A 6 -23.15 3.61 -8.10
N ARG A 7 -22.71 4.53 -7.23
CA ARG A 7 -21.72 4.25 -6.18
C ARG A 7 -22.02 2.96 -5.42
N ARG A 8 -23.32 2.64 -5.22
CA ARG A 8 -23.81 1.41 -4.60
C ARG A 8 -23.47 0.16 -5.40
N THR A 9 -23.55 0.19 -6.72
CA THR A 9 -23.28 -0.98 -7.57
C THR A 9 -21.80 -1.35 -7.58
N VAL A 10 -20.89 -0.35 -7.56
CA VAL A 10 -19.45 -0.62 -7.33
C VAL A 10 -19.21 -1.22 -5.95
N GLN A 11 -19.91 -0.71 -4.94
CA GLN A 11 -19.78 -1.18 -3.55
C GLN A 11 -20.32 -2.61 -3.37
N TYR A 12 -21.42 -2.97 -4.05
CA TYR A 12 -21.98 -4.32 -4.07
C TYR A 12 -21.14 -5.30 -4.89
N ALA A 13 -20.65 -4.90 -6.06
CA ALA A 13 -19.77 -5.75 -6.88
C ALA A 13 -18.46 -6.12 -6.17
N PHE A 14 -17.96 -5.25 -5.29
CA PHE A 14 -16.79 -5.52 -4.43
C PHE A 14 -17.10 -6.47 -3.26
N ASN A 15 -18.31 -6.42 -2.69
CA ASN A 15 -18.68 -7.24 -1.53
C ASN A 15 -19.08 -8.68 -1.90
N ASP A 16 -19.75 -8.88 -3.04
CA ASP A 16 -20.37 -10.16 -3.38
C ASP A 16 -19.46 -11.10 -4.21
N THR A 17 -18.52 -10.54 -4.98
CA THR A 17 -17.78 -11.33 -6.00
C THR A 17 -16.33 -11.67 -5.64
N LEU A 18 -15.72 -11.00 -4.64
CA LEU A 18 -14.27 -11.07 -4.42
C LEU A 18 -13.81 -11.64 -3.08
N ASN A 19 -14.67 -11.81 -2.07
CA ASN A 19 -14.25 -12.28 -0.73
C ASN A 19 -13.09 -11.47 -0.10
N LEU A 20 -12.79 -10.29 -0.66
CA LEU A 20 -11.69 -9.43 -0.25
C LEU A 20 -12.26 -8.29 0.57
N ASN A 21 -11.99 -8.33 1.87
CA ASN A 21 -12.31 -7.24 2.79
C ASN A 21 -11.84 -5.91 2.15
N PRO A 22 -12.75 -4.95 1.86
CA PRO A 22 -12.41 -3.70 1.19
C PRO A 22 -11.28 -2.93 1.89
N ILE A 23 -11.14 -3.08 3.21
CA ILE A 23 -10.06 -2.51 4.00
C ILE A 23 -8.72 -3.17 3.69
N ALA A 24 -8.71 -4.50 3.50
CA ALA A 24 -7.50 -5.23 3.12
C ALA A 24 -7.03 -4.85 1.71
N TYR A 25 -7.96 -4.69 0.76
CA TYR A 25 -7.63 -4.20 -0.58
C TYR A 25 -7.04 -2.78 -0.54
N LEU A 26 -7.68 -1.84 0.15
CA LEU A 26 -7.15 -0.48 0.31
C LEU A 26 -5.79 -0.47 1.00
N ARG A 27 -5.57 -1.35 1.98
CA ARG A 27 -4.27 -1.51 2.64
C ARG A 27 -3.21 -2.00 1.65
N ALA A 28 -3.53 -3.00 0.82
CA ALA A 28 -2.62 -3.49 -0.21
C ALA A 28 -2.24 -2.40 -1.22
N VAL A 29 -3.21 -1.60 -1.67
CA VAL A 29 -2.95 -0.44 -2.55
C VAL A 29 -1.98 0.54 -1.87
N ARG A 30 -2.23 0.92 -0.62
CA ARG A 30 -1.36 1.83 0.16
C ARG A 30 0.05 1.28 0.33
N LEU A 31 0.20 -0.01 0.68
CA LEU A 31 1.49 -0.68 0.82
C LEU A 31 2.30 -0.65 -0.49
N ASN A 32 1.64 -0.84 -1.64
CA ASN A 32 2.28 -0.76 -2.95
C ASN A 32 2.78 0.66 -3.27
N HIS A 33 1.99 1.68 -2.95
CA HIS A 33 2.44 3.05 -3.12
C HIS A 33 3.65 3.40 -2.25
N VAL A 34 3.65 2.97 -0.97
CA VAL A 34 4.84 3.11 -0.11
C VAL A 34 6.05 2.45 -0.75
N ARG A 35 5.93 1.20 -1.21
CA ARG A 35 7.04 0.50 -1.89
C ARG A 35 7.56 1.27 -3.09
N ARG A 36 6.69 1.89 -3.89
CA ARG A 36 7.12 2.73 -5.02
C ARG A 36 7.97 3.92 -4.56
N GLU A 37 7.57 4.62 -3.50
CA GLU A 37 8.33 5.75 -2.97
C GLU A 37 9.67 5.31 -2.38
N LEU A 38 9.73 4.17 -1.67
CA LEU A 38 10.99 3.63 -1.16
C LEU A 38 11.96 3.26 -2.28
N ARG A 39 11.44 2.79 -3.42
CA ARG A 39 12.26 2.48 -4.60
C ARG A 39 12.81 3.72 -5.30
N LEU A 40 12.21 4.88 -5.03
CA LEU A 40 12.67 6.20 -5.50
C LEU A 40 13.59 6.89 -4.47
N GLY A 41 14.09 6.16 -3.46
CA GLY A 41 14.96 6.73 -2.43
C GLY A 41 14.25 7.45 -1.28
N GLY A 42 12.91 7.38 -1.23
CA GLY A 42 12.13 8.06 -0.19
C GLY A 42 12.38 7.49 1.23
N PRO A 43 12.36 8.32 2.28
CA PRO A 43 12.48 7.85 3.65
C PRO A 43 11.23 7.08 4.10
N VAL A 44 11.43 6.00 4.87
CA VAL A 44 10.37 5.07 5.29
C VAL A 44 9.24 5.77 6.04
N THR A 45 9.57 6.62 7.01
CA THR A 45 8.57 7.29 7.85
C THR A 45 7.68 8.22 7.03
N SER A 46 8.26 9.04 6.15
CA SER A 46 7.49 9.99 5.34
C SER A 46 6.60 9.27 4.32
N ALA A 47 7.09 8.18 3.71
CA ALA A 47 6.28 7.38 2.80
C ALA A 47 5.12 6.72 3.56
N ALA A 48 5.37 6.13 4.74
CA ALA A 48 4.33 5.49 5.55
C ALA A 48 3.23 6.48 5.98
N THR A 49 3.60 7.64 6.53
CA THR A 49 2.62 8.64 7.00
C THR A 49 1.82 9.24 5.86
N LYS A 50 2.45 9.51 4.70
CA LYS A 50 1.79 10.01 3.49
C LYS A 50 0.67 9.09 3.00
N TRP A 51 0.84 7.78 3.14
CA TRP A 51 -0.16 6.77 2.74
C TRP A 51 -1.07 6.33 3.90
N GLY A 52 -1.02 7.04 5.03
CA GLY A 52 -1.96 6.88 6.14
C GLY A 52 -1.58 5.81 7.16
N PHE A 53 -0.30 5.42 7.23
CA PHE A 53 0.21 4.52 8.25
C PHE A 53 0.84 5.30 9.41
N TRP A 54 0.12 5.38 10.52
CA TRP A 54 0.55 6.10 11.73
C TRP A 54 1.28 5.19 12.74
N HIS A 55 1.06 3.87 12.67
CA HIS A 55 1.69 2.89 13.54
C HIS A 55 2.79 2.13 12.78
N LEU A 56 4.01 2.65 12.80
CA LEU A 56 5.14 2.16 12.00
C LEU A 56 5.46 0.68 12.24
N SER A 57 5.35 0.18 13.48
CA SER A 57 5.60 -1.23 13.80
C SER A 57 4.59 -2.17 13.14
N SER A 58 3.30 -1.83 13.19
CA SER A 58 2.22 -2.61 12.56
C SER A 58 2.32 -2.54 11.03
N PHE A 59 2.59 -1.35 10.50
CA PHE A 59 2.88 -1.16 9.07
C PHE A 59 4.05 -2.01 8.59
N ALA A 60 5.16 -2.06 9.34
CA ALA A 60 6.32 -2.85 8.95
C ALA A 60 6.03 -4.36 8.92
N GLN A 61 5.18 -4.86 9.82
CA GLN A 61 4.71 -6.25 9.81
C GLN A 61 3.83 -6.52 8.59
N ASP A 62 2.84 -5.66 8.32
CA ASP A 62 1.97 -5.76 7.15
C ASP A 62 2.76 -5.70 5.83
N TYR A 63 3.75 -4.80 5.76
CA TYR A 63 4.65 -4.66 4.61
C TYR A 63 5.47 -5.94 4.41
N ARG A 64 6.05 -6.50 5.49
CA ARG A 64 6.79 -7.76 5.42
C ARG A 64 5.91 -8.94 5.02
N ALA A 65 4.69 -9.01 5.54
CA ALA A 65 3.74 -10.06 5.16
C ALA A 65 3.41 -10.02 3.67
N MET A 66 3.31 -8.82 3.08
CA MET A 66 2.99 -8.64 1.66
C MET A 66 4.18 -8.80 0.71
N PHE A 67 5.37 -8.33 1.10
CA PHE A 67 6.52 -8.23 0.19
C PHE A 67 7.72 -9.11 0.57
N GLY A 68 7.66 -9.80 1.71
CA GLY A 68 8.73 -10.67 2.19
C GLY A 68 9.96 -9.95 2.75
N GLU A 69 9.99 -8.62 2.74
CA GLU A 69 11.11 -7.80 3.22
C GLU A 69 10.62 -6.64 4.10
N LEU A 70 11.49 -6.07 4.93
CA LEU A 70 11.16 -4.87 5.71
C LEU A 70 11.20 -3.62 4.82
N PRO A 71 10.39 -2.59 5.11
CA PRO A 71 10.44 -1.34 4.36
C PRO A 71 11.82 -0.66 4.44
N SER A 72 12.53 -0.79 5.56
CA SER A 72 13.91 -0.32 5.70
C SER A 72 14.89 -1.05 4.78
N ALA A 73 14.68 -2.35 4.54
CA ALA A 73 15.50 -3.13 3.61
C ALA A 73 15.28 -2.66 2.17
N THR A 74 14.01 -2.40 1.78
CA THR A 74 13.68 -1.78 0.49
C THR A 74 14.35 -0.41 0.37
N ALA A 75 14.15 0.49 1.33
CA ALA A 75 14.73 1.83 1.30
C ALA A 75 16.27 1.78 1.17
N ARG A 76 16.94 0.95 1.97
CA ARG A 76 18.40 0.79 1.91
C ARG A 76 18.88 0.27 0.55
N ARG A 77 18.19 -0.72 -0.04
CA ARG A 77 18.56 -1.27 -1.36
C ARG A 77 18.53 -0.20 -2.45
N TYR A 78 17.60 0.75 -2.38
CA TYR A 78 17.44 1.79 -3.40
C TYR A 78 18.15 3.11 -3.07
N ALA A 79 18.48 3.37 -1.81
CA ALA A 79 19.35 4.49 -1.42
C ALA A 79 20.76 4.36 -2.02
N HIS A 80 21.26 3.13 -2.22
CA HIS A 80 22.56 2.87 -2.85
C HIS A 80 22.56 2.97 -4.39
N ARG A 81 21.41 3.19 -5.04
CA ARG A 81 21.34 3.33 -6.51
C ARG A 81 21.59 4.76 -7.00
N GLU A 82 21.61 5.74 -6.11
CA GLU A 82 21.91 7.15 -6.43
C GLU A 82 23.37 7.54 -6.11
N ALA A 83 24.25 6.56 -5.85
CA ALA A 83 25.69 6.74 -5.63
C ALA A 83 26.50 6.23 -6.83
#